data_AF-F4SCE0-F1
#
_entry.id   AF-F4SCE0-F1
#
_cell.length_a   1.000
_cell.length_b   1.000
_cell.length_c   1.000
_cell.angle_alpha   90.00
_cell.angle_beta   90.00
_cell.angle_gamma   90.00
#
_symmetry.space_group_name_H-M   'P 1'
#
loop_
_entity.id
_entity.type
_entity.pdbx_description
1 polymer ?
#
loop_
_entity_poly.entity_id
_entity_poly.type
_entity_poly.pdbx_seq_one_letter_code
_entity_poly.pdbx_strand_id
1 'polypeptide(L)'
;MDIKTDKAEHSIELHLPYVRHISKSFQTITNVPILIGSISSEKEFIYGKVLQPYLLSPENLFVISSDFLGSRFSYTYYKDLARKLSSGASPPATPIYQSIEALDQEALKILESLSHSEFSRYLSQTKNNICGCPVNASQLVIVL
;
A
#
# COMPACT_ATOMS: atom_id res chain seq x y z
N MET A 1 3.00 0.23 21.00
CA MET A 1 1.67 0.71 20.59
C MET A 1 0.81 0.73 21.83
N ASP A 2 0.08 1.81 22.12
CA ASP A 2 -0.90 1.79 23.20
C ASP A 2 -2.21 1.17 22.72
N ILE A 3 -3.07 0.77 23.66
CA ILE A 3 -4.33 0.07 23.35
C ILE A 3 -5.33 0.94 22.57
N LYS A 4 -5.20 2.27 22.64
CA LYS A 4 -6.08 3.20 21.95
C LYS A 4 -5.69 3.29 20.47
N THR A 5 -4.39 3.37 20.17
CA THR A 5 -3.88 3.31 18.80
C THR A 5 -4.24 1.99 18.14
N ASP A 6 -4.06 0.87 18.85
CA ASP A 6 -4.37 -0.48 18.34
C ASP A 6 -5.85 -0.59 17.92
N LYS A 7 -6.78 -0.25 18.83
CA LYS A 7 -8.23 -0.29 18.55
C LYS A 7 -8.72 0.71 17.50
N ALA A 8 -7.95 1.75 17.22
CA ALA A 8 -8.28 2.74 16.20
C ALA A 8 -7.72 2.37 14.82
N GLU A 9 -6.82 1.39 14.75
CA GLU A 9 -6.16 0.97 13.51
C GLU A 9 -6.90 -0.21 12.88
N HIS A 10 -7.48 0.01 11.70
CA HIS A 10 -8.27 -1.00 11.02
C HIS A 10 -7.50 -1.74 9.93
N SER A 11 -6.36 -1.22 9.46
CA SER A 11 -5.58 -1.86 8.39
C SER A 11 -5.16 -3.29 8.77
N ILE A 12 -4.91 -3.56 10.06
CA ILE A 12 -4.57 -4.89 10.57
C ILE A 12 -5.80 -5.75 10.77
N GLU A 13 -6.80 -5.19 11.46
CA GLU A 13 -8.04 -5.89 11.80
C GLU A 13 -8.73 -6.49 10.57
N LEU A 14 -8.71 -5.77 9.44
CA LEU A 14 -9.35 -6.21 8.19
C LEU A 14 -8.77 -7.50 7.61
N HIS A 15 -7.51 -7.84 7.88
CA HIS A 15 -6.89 -9.08 7.38
C HIS A 15 -7.15 -10.29 8.28
N LEU A 16 -7.39 -10.09 9.58
CA LEU A 16 -7.49 -11.18 10.55
C LEU A 16 -8.58 -12.21 10.20
N PRO A 17 -9.80 -11.83 9.77
CA PRO A 17 -10.82 -12.80 9.38
C PRO A 17 -10.40 -13.64 8.17
N TYR A 18 -9.75 -13.01 7.18
CA TYR A 18 -9.34 -13.69 5.95
C TYR A 18 -8.17 -14.63 6.22
N VAL A 19 -7.17 -14.16 6.97
CA VAL A 19 -6.04 -14.97 7.45
C VAL A 19 -6.54 -16.19 8.22
N ARG A 20 -7.48 -16.01 9.15
CA ARG A 20 -8.07 -17.13 9.89
C ARG A 20 -8.83 -18.10 8.98
N HIS A 21 -9.46 -17.59 7.92
CA HIS A 21 -10.19 -18.42 6.97
C HIS A 21 -9.26 -19.32 6.16
N ILE A 22 -8.17 -18.77 5.62
CA ILE A 22 -7.21 -19.53 4.81
C ILE A 22 -6.35 -20.48 5.66
N SER A 23 -6.19 -20.19 6.96
CA SER A 23 -5.38 -20.99 7.87
C SER A 23 -6.15 -22.05 8.67
N LYS A 24 -7.38 -22.39 8.27
CA LYS A 24 -8.24 -23.36 8.99
C LYS A 24 -7.60 -24.73 9.22
N SER A 25 -6.73 -25.17 8.32
CA SER A 25 -6.01 -26.45 8.41
C SER A 25 -4.87 -26.44 9.43
N PHE A 26 -4.40 -25.26 9.83
CA PHE A 26 -3.34 -25.13 10.83
C PHE A 26 -3.95 -25.15 12.23
N GLN A 27 -3.38 -25.97 13.11
CA GLN A 27 -3.81 -26.04 14.52
C GLN A 27 -3.46 -24.77 15.28
N THR A 28 -2.31 -24.17 14.96
CA THR A 28 -1.81 -22.94 15.56
C THR A 28 -1.19 -22.06 14.48
N ILE A 29 -1.46 -20.75 14.58
CA ILE A 29 -0.80 -19.69 13.82
C ILE A 29 -0.37 -18.61 14.80
N THR A 30 0.81 -18.03 14.59
CA THR A 30 1.28 -16.90 15.41
C THR A 30 1.19 -15.65 14.55
N ASN A 31 0.41 -14.66 14.96
CA ASN A 31 0.34 -13.40 14.23
C ASN A 31 1.38 -12.43 14.78
N VAL A 32 2.22 -11.86 13.91
CA VAL A 32 3.13 -10.76 14.25
C VAL A 32 2.65 -9.49 13.55
N PRO A 33 1.83 -8.64 14.20
CA PRO A 33 1.35 -7.40 13.61
C PRO A 33 2.44 -6.33 13.60
N ILE A 34 2.79 -5.79 12.43
CA ILE A 34 3.74 -4.70 12.26
C ILE A 34 3.02 -3.49 11.68
N LEU A 35 2.85 -2.44 12.49
CA LEU A 35 2.32 -1.15 12.04
C LEU A 35 3.47 -0.26 11.56
N ILE A 36 3.48 0.09 10.27
CA ILE A 36 4.48 0.96 9.65
C ILE A 36 3.84 2.33 9.47
N GLY A 37 4.42 3.39 10.03
CA GLY A 37 3.95 4.77 9.80
C GLY A 37 4.57 5.41 8.56
N SER A 38 4.54 6.75 8.49
CA SER A 38 5.35 7.47 7.50
C SER A 38 6.84 7.33 7.85
N ILE A 39 7.60 6.68 6.97
CA ILE A 39 9.03 6.40 7.14
C ILE A 39 9.83 6.93 5.94
N SER A 40 11.11 7.24 6.15
CA SER A 40 12.02 7.64 5.09
C SER A 40 12.53 6.44 4.30
N SER A 41 13.00 6.65 3.08
CA SER A 41 13.60 5.58 2.26
C SER A 41 14.80 4.89 2.93
N GLU A 42 15.53 5.61 3.78
CA GLU A 42 16.59 5.02 4.61
C GLU A 42 16.02 4.01 5.62
N LYS A 43 14.93 4.38 6.31
CA LYS A 43 14.25 3.48 7.26
C LYS A 43 13.59 2.30 6.55
N GLU A 44 13.03 2.50 5.35
CA GLU A 44 12.52 1.40 4.51
C GLU A 44 13.61 0.37 4.25
N PHE A 45 14.81 0.82 3.87
CA PHE A 45 15.95 -0.08 3.64
C PHE A 45 16.38 -0.82 4.91
N ILE A 46 16.48 -0.11 6.05
CA ILE A 46 16.84 -0.70 7.34
C ILE A 46 15.83 -1.77 7.77
N TYR A 47 14.53 -1.45 7.73
CA TYR A 47 13.48 -2.41 8.10
C TYR A 47 13.39 -3.57 7.12
N GLY A 48 13.58 -3.32 5.82
CA GLY A 48 13.69 -4.38 4.82
C GLY A 48 14.81 -5.38 5.14
N LYS A 49 15.97 -4.90 5.59
CA LYS A 49 17.07 -5.76 6.03
C LYS A 49 16.76 -6.56 7.30
N VAL A 50 16.06 -5.96 8.26
CA VAL A 50 15.63 -6.65 9.48
C VAL A 50 14.60 -7.73 9.18
N LEU A 51 13.67 -7.49 8.26
CA LEU A 51 12.59 -8.42 7.90
C LEU A 51 13.01 -9.48 6.87
N GLN A 52 14.09 -9.25 6.12
CA GLN A 52 14.57 -10.15 5.07
C GLN A 52 14.70 -11.62 5.50
N PRO A 53 15.29 -11.97 6.66
CA PRO A 53 15.41 -13.38 7.07
C PRO A 53 14.05 -14.07 7.27
N TYR A 54 13.06 -13.32 7.75
CA TYR A 54 11.71 -13.82 7.96
C TYR A 54 10.96 -13.95 6.64
N LEU A 55 11.14 -13.02 5.70
CA LEU A 55 10.53 -13.07 4.37
C LEU A 55 11.03 -14.24 3.53
N LEU A 56 12.30 -14.62 3.71
CA LEU A 56 12.92 -15.74 2.98
C LEU A 56 12.59 -17.11 3.60
N SER A 57 11.97 -17.15 4.78
CA SER A 57 11.56 -18.41 5.40
C SER A 57 10.28 -18.93 4.71
N PRO A 58 10.26 -20.17 4.19
CA PRO A 58 9.05 -20.77 3.62
C PRO A 58 7.98 -21.09 4.67
N GLU A 59 8.34 -21.06 5.96
CA GLU A 59 7.40 -21.26 7.07
C GLU A 59 6.54 -20.02 7.33
N ASN A 60 6.95 -18.86 6.79
CA ASN A 60 6.30 -17.59 7.08
C ASN A 60 5.40 -17.11 5.93
N LEU A 61 4.29 -16.44 6.27
CA LEU A 61 3.49 -15.69 5.31
C LEU A 61 3.55 -14.20 5.61
N PHE A 62 3.85 -13.38 4.59
CA PHE A 62 3.79 -11.92 4.68
C PHE A 62 2.50 -11.42 4.05
N VAL A 63 1.62 -10.83 4.85
CA VAL A 63 0.43 -10.10 4.36
C VAL A 63 0.75 -8.61 4.36
N ILE A 64 0.84 -8.03 3.17
CA ILE A 64 1.10 -6.60 2.98
C ILE A 64 -0.22 -5.87 2.74
N SER A 65 -0.65 -5.02 3.68
CA SER A 65 -1.84 -4.19 3.49
C SER A 65 -1.51 -2.92 2.73
N SER A 66 -2.18 -2.70 1.61
CA SER A 66 -2.09 -1.49 0.79
C SER A 66 -3.45 -1.23 0.15
N ASP A 67 -3.84 0.04 0.06
CA ASP A 67 -5.01 0.47 -0.71
C ASP A 67 -4.55 1.39 -1.84
N PHE A 68 -5.28 1.37 -2.95
CA PHE A 68 -5.06 2.25 -4.10
C PHE A 68 -6.11 3.37 -4.11
N LEU A 69 -6.17 4.15 -5.18
CA LEU A 69 -6.88 5.42 -5.20
C LEU A 69 -8.35 5.31 -4.79
N GLY A 70 -8.67 5.89 -3.62
CA GLY A 70 -10.02 6.19 -3.18
C GLY A 70 -10.43 7.64 -3.49
N SER A 71 -11.66 7.85 -3.92
CA SER A 71 -12.24 9.16 -4.27
C SER A 71 -12.37 10.18 -3.13
N ARG A 72 -12.02 9.79 -1.89
CA ARG A 72 -12.17 10.63 -0.69
C ARG A 72 -10.99 11.55 -0.39
N PHE A 73 -9.93 11.47 -1.18
CA PHE A 73 -8.74 12.30 -1.00
C PHE A 73 -8.75 13.43 -2.03
N SER A 74 -8.16 14.59 -1.68
CA SER A 74 -7.99 15.76 -2.59
C SER A 74 -7.01 15.49 -3.75
N TYR A 75 -7.00 14.25 -4.24
CA TYR A 75 -6.19 13.74 -5.33
C TYR A 75 -7.06 13.63 -6.58
N THR A 76 -6.87 14.57 -7.49
CA THR A 76 -7.60 14.65 -8.77
C THR A 76 -6.65 14.59 -9.96
N TYR A 77 -5.48 13.98 -9.78
CA TYR A 77 -4.51 13.84 -10.87
C TYR A 77 -5.10 13.00 -12.00
N TYR A 78 -4.97 13.52 -13.22
CA TYR A 78 -5.50 12.91 -14.41
C TYR A 78 -4.37 12.71 -15.41
N LYS A 79 -4.14 11.43 -15.74
CA LYS A 79 -2.92 10.95 -16.38
C LYS A 79 -2.72 11.54 -17.77
N ASP A 80 -3.75 11.52 -18.60
CA ASP A 80 -3.64 11.96 -20.01
C ASP A 80 -3.33 13.46 -20.15
N LEU A 81 -3.73 14.26 -19.16
CA LEU A 81 -3.42 15.69 -19.12
C LEU A 81 -2.24 16.03 -18.22
N ALA A 82 -1.64 15.03 -17.57
CA ALA A 82 -0.57 15.16 -16.57
C ALA A 82 -0.83 16.28 -15.54
N ARG A 83 -2.08 16.48 -15.13
CA ARG A 83 -2.49 17.59 -14.24
C ARG A 83 -3.66 17.21 -13.33
N LYS A 84 -3.86 18.01 -12.29
CA LYS A 84 -5.05 17.91 -11.44
C LYS A 84 -6.28 18.45 -12.16
N LEU A 85 -7.40 17.73 -12.08
CA LEU A 85 -8.70 18.23 -12.49
C LEU A 85 -9.24 19.18 -11.42
N SER A 86 -9.89 20.25 -11.89
CA SER A 86 -10.58 21.24 -11.06
C SER A 86 -12.08 21.17 -11.31
N SER A 87 -12.87 21.50 -10.30
CA SER A 87 -14.32 21.69 -10.46
C SER A 87 -14.61 22.75 -11.53
N GLY A 88 -15.45 22.42 -12.51
CA GLY A 88 -15.79 23.32 -13.62
C GLY A 88 -14.89 23.22 -14.85
N ALA A 89 -13.90 22.31 -14.87
CA ALA A 89 -13.20 21.98 -16.11
C ALA A 89 -14.13 21.27 -17.11
N SER A 90 -13.89 21.47 -18.40
CA SER A 90 -14.57 20.70 -19.45
C SER A 90 -14.36 19.19 -19.22
N PRO A 91 -15.37 18.35 -19.51
CA PRO A 91 -15.24 16.91 -19.39
C PRO A 91 -14.00 16.43 -20.13
N PRO A 92 -13.13 15.62 -19.49
CA PRO A 92 -11.93 15.16 -20.16
C PRO A 92 -12.28 14.09 -21.21
N ALA A 93 -11.43 13.92 -22.21
CA ALA A 93 -11.67 13.00 -23.32
C ALA A 93 -11.77 11.54 -22.85
N THR A 94 -10.93 11.13 -21.90
CA THR A 94 -10.96 9.79 -21.30
C THR A 94 -11.77 9.83 -19.99
N PRO A 95 -12.74 8.94 -19.77
CA PRO A 95 -13.41 8.79 -18.49
C PRO A 95 -12.44 8.73 -17.29
N ILE A 96 -12.81 9.40 -16.19
CA ILE A 96 -11.95 9.51 -14.99
C ILE A 96 -11.52 8.13 -14.48
N TYR A 97 -12.43 7.16 -14.45
CA TYR A 97 -12.12 5.80 -13.97
C TYR A 97 -11.03 5.11 -14.80
N GLN A 98 -10.96 5.36 -16.11
CA GLN A 98 -9.92 4.80 -16.98
C GLN A 98 -8.56 5.46 -16.72
N SER A 99 -8.54 6.75 -16.38
CA SER A 99 -7.30 7.40 -15.93
C SER A 99 -6.83 6.83 -14.59
N ILE A 100 -7.74 6.49 -13.68
CA ILE A 100 -7.40 5.86 -12.39
C ILE A 100 -6.85 4.45 -12.65
N GLU A 101 -7.57 3.64 -13.43
CA GLU A 101 -7.13 2.30 -13.84
C GLU A 101 -5.75 2.34 -14.49
N ALA A 102 -5.50 3.28 -15.39
CA ALA A 102 -4.20 3.43 -16.03
C ALA A 102 -3.07 3.83 -15.07
N LEU A 103 -3.36 4.52 -13.97
CA LEU A 103 -2.39 4.82 -12.91
C LEU A 103 -2.10 3.60 -12.05
N ASP A 104 -3.14 2.87 -11.66
CA ASP A 104 -3.01 1.66 -10.84
C ASP A 104 -2.28 0.55 -11.59
N GLN A 105 -2.60 0.35 -12.87
CA GLN A 105 -1.90 -0.59 -13.75
C GLN A 105 -0.42 -0.24 -13.93
N GLU A 106 -0.06 1.05 -13.97
CA GLU A 106 1.34 1.47 -14.02
C GLU A 106 2.06 1.19 -12.69
N ALA A 107 1.41 1.48 -11.56
CA ALA A 107 1.97 1.18 -10.25
C ALA A 107 2.20 -0.33 -10.08
N LEU A 108 1.23 -1.17 -10.48
CA LEU A 108 1.35 -2.63 -10.41
C LEU A 108 2.52 -3.15 -11.25
N LYS A 109 2.71 -2.67 -12.48
CA LYS A 109 3.86 -3.06 -13.32
C LYS A 109 5.21 -2.71 -12.70
N ILE A 110 5.28 -1.57 -12.01
CA ILE A 110 6.51 -1.15 -11.31
C ILE A 110 6.74 -2.01 -10.05
N LEU A 111 5.67 -2.37 -9.34
CA LEU A 111 5.78 -3.30 -8.21
C LEU A 111 6.26 -4.68 -8.67
N GLU A 112 5.79 -5.17 -9.81
CA GLU A 112 6.24 -6.41 -10.44
C GLU A 112 7.72 -6.37 -10.86
N SER A 113 8.27 -5.20 -11.18
CA SER A 113 9.71 -5.04 -11.50
C SER A 113 10.61 -5.15 -10.26
N LEU A 114 10.03 -5.14 -9.05
CA LEU A 114 10.72 -5.14 -7.76
C LEU A 114 11.74 -3.99 -7.62
N SER A 115 11.58 -2.91 -8.39
CA SER A 115 12.48 -1.76 -8.36
C SER A 115 11.97 -0.66 -7.44
N HIS A 116 12.55 -0.60 -6.23
CA HIS A 116 12.27 0.47 -5.26
C HIS A 116 12.50 1.87 -5.86
N SER A 117 13.54 2.02 -6.68
CA SER A 117 13.88 3.31 -7.31
C SER A 117 12.85 3.76 -8.35
N GLU A 118 12.30 2.84 -9.14
CA GLU A 118 11.25 3.15 -10.11
C GLU A 118 9.95 3.49 -9.41
N PHE A 119 9.63 2.77 -8.33
CA PHE A 119 8.43 3.02 -7.55
C PHE A 119 8.49 4.39 -6.85
N SER A 120 9.64 4.72 -6.26
CA SER A 120 9.90 6.04 -5.68
C SER A 120 9.76 7.16 -6.73
N ARG A 121 10.29 6.94 -7.94
CA ARG A 121 10.16 7.89 -9.05
C ARG A 121 8.69 8.07 -9.47
N TYR A 122 7.94 6.98 -9.63
CA TYR A 122 6.52 7.01 -9.97
C TYR A 122 5.71 7.82 -8.96
N LEU A 123 5.89 7.57 -7.66
CA LEU A 123 5.21 8.31 -6.59
C LEU A 123 5.59 9.79 -6.59
N SER A 124 6.85 10.10 -6.88
CA SER A 124 7.31 11.49 -6.97
C SER A 124 6.62 12.28 -8.09
N GLN A 125 6.36 11.62 -9.22
CA GLN A 125 5.79 12.20 -10.44
C GLN A 125 4.27 12.31 -10.38
N THR A 126 3.60 11.23 -10.01
CA THR A 126 2.14 11.15 -10.00
C THR A 126 1.55 11.74 -8.73
N LYS A 127 2.31 11.72 -7.62
CA LYS A 127 1.79 11.92 -6.26
C LYS A 127 0.66 10.96 -5.93
N ASN A 128 0.63 9.79 -6.57
CA ASN A 128 -0.43 8.80 -6.37
C ASN A 128 -0.58 8.49 -4.88
N ASN A 129 -1.82 8.54 -4.39
CA ASN A 129 -2.14 8.30 -3.00
C ASN A 129 -2.34 6.80 -2.75
N ILE A 130 -1.27 6.04 -2.97
CA ILE A 130 -1.20 4.62 -2.62
C ILE A 130 -0.97 4.56 -1.11
N CYS A 131 -1.96 4.05 -0.39
CA CYS A 131 -1.86 3.85 1.05
C CYS A 131 -0.72 2.87 1.33
N GLY A 132 0.23 3.25 2.18
CA GLY A 132 1.45 2.47 2.38
C GLY A 132 2.65 2.99 1.58
N CYS A 133 2.59 4.18 0.98
CA CYS A 133 3.76 4.87 0.47
C CYS A 133 3.82 6.30 0.98
N PRO A 134 5.02 6.93 1.06
CA PRO A 134 5.40 7.84 2.15
C PRO A 134 4.70 9.21 2.16
N VAL A 135 3.57 9.37 1.49
CA VAL A 135 2.76 10.58 1.60
C VAL A 135 1.57 10.42 2.55
N ASN A 136 0.86 9.29 2.64
CA ASN A 136 -0.27 9.12 3.59
C ASN A 136 -0.81 7.67 3.64
N ALA A 137 -0.19 6.74 4.36
CA ALA A 137 -0.88 5.70 5.17
C ALA A 137 0.08 4.58 5.53
N SER A 138 -0.33 3.85 6.56
CA SER A 138 0.41 2.78 7.18
C SER A 138 0.58 1.57 6.26
N GLN A 139 1.80 1.06 6.10
CA GLN A 139 1.97 -0.31 5.63
C GLN A 139 1.76 -1.25 6.81
N LEU A 140 1.12 -2.38 6.54
CA LEU A 140 1.08 -3.50 7.47
C LEU A 140 1.89 -4.63 6.89
N VAL A 141 2.70 -5.27 7.73
CA VAL A 141 3.20 -6.61 7.48
C VAL A 141 2.65 -7.49 8.60
N ILE A 142 1.81 -8.48 8.27
CA ILE A 142 1.56 -9.60 9.19
C ILE A 142 2.53 -10.70 8.78
N VAL A 143 3.42 -11.08 9.69
CA VAL A 143 4.17 -12.34 9.58
C VAL A 143 3.35 -13.40 10.31
N LEU A 144 2.92 -14.43 9.59
CA LEU A 144 2.43 -15.70 10.16
C LEU A 144 3.57 -16.69 10.29
#